data_AF-A0A851NDN4-F1
#
_entry.id   AF-A0A851NDN4-F1
#
_cell.length_a   1.000
_cell.length_b   1.000
_cell.length_c   1.000
_cell.angle_alpha   90.00
_cell.angle_beta   90.00
_cell.angle_gamma   90.00
#
_symmetry.space_group_name_H-M   'P 1'
#
loop_
_entity.id
_entity.type
_entity.pdbx_description
1 polymer ?
#
loop_
_entity_poly.entity_id
_entity_poly.type
_entity_poly.pdbx_seq_one_letter_code
_entity_poly.pdbx_strand_id
1 'polypeptide(L)'
;APHACSCATHREGRGLCEHLCWILLKKYRLPADHEYASKLGLQEREIEDMLQRLHQEQTQKAKQTPFSQTLHQENDRCIHQKEIDENDVCPICQEELLKKMLPITYCRYSCGNNVHIKCMKIWADYQDEQENDSVVKCPLCR
;
A
#
# COMPACT_ATOMS: atom_id res chain seq x y z
N ALA A 1 -18.67 8.54 10.34
CA ALA A 1 -19.47 9.73 9.99
C ALA A 1 -20.49 9.34 8.92
N PRO A 2 -21.72 9.88 8.93
CA PRO A 2 -22.67 9.63 7.85
C PRO A 2 -22.12 10.19 6.52
N HIS A 3 -22.36 9.45 5.44
CA HIS A 3 -22.00 9.89 4.09
C HIS A 3 -22.83 11.13 3.72
N ALA A 4 -22.17 12.16 3.19
CA ALA A 4 -22.82 13.36 2.69
C ALA A 4 -22.48 13.52 1.20
N CYS A 5 -23.49 13.58 0.34
CA CYS A 5 -23.29 13.72 -1.09
C CYS A 5 -24.24 14.71 -1.74
N SER A 6 -23.80 15.37 -2.80
CA SER A 6 -24.59 16.33 -3.58
C SER A 6 -25.37 15.68 -4.73
N CYS A 7 -25.27 14.36 -4.95
CA CYS A 7 -25.97 13.63 -6.01
C CYS A 7 -27.49 13.62 -5.81
N ALA A 8 -28.25 13.62 -6.91
CA ALA A 8 -29.72 13.61 -6.87
C ALA A 8 -30.23 12.37 -6.12
N THR A 9 -29.65 11.20 -6.38
CA THR A 9 -29.98 9.92 -5.74
C THR A 9 -29.89 9.96 -4.22
N HIS A 10 -28.88 10.64 -3.67
CA HIS A 10 -28.71 10.80 -2.22
C HIS A 10 -29.64 11.88 -1.65
N ARG A 11 -29.82 13.02 -2.34
CA ARG A 11 -30.73 14.09 -1.89
C ARG A 11 -32.19 13.64 -1.85
N GLU A 12 -32.59 12.78 -2.78
CA GLU A 12 -33.95 12.25 -2.88
C GLU A 12 -34.17 11.02 -1.99
N GLY A 13 -33.13 10.55 -1.28
CA GLY A 13 -33.18 9.35 -0.43
C GLY A 13 -33.45 8.06 -1.21
N ARG A 14 -33.29 8.08 -2.54
CA ARG A 14 -33.60 6.96 -3.44
C ARG A 14 -32.37 6.07 -3.61
N GLY A 15 -32.00 5.36 -2.56
CA GLY A 15 -31.00 4.27 -2.65
C GLY A 15 -29.53 4.71 -2.57
N LEU A 16 -28.62 3.85 -3.07
CA LEU A 16 -27.17 4.07 -3.00
C LEU A 16 -26.76 5.21 -3.95
N CYS A 17 -25.96 6.18 -3.47
CA CYS A 17 -25.54 7.29 -4.33
C CYS A 17 -24.75 6.76 -5.54
N GLU A 18 -25.05 7.30 -6.72
CA GLU A 18 -24.35 6.99 -7.97
C GLU A 18 -22.83 7.17 -7.87
N HIS A 19 -22.35 8.12 -7.06
CA HIS A 19 -20.92 8.31 -6.80
C HIS A 19 -20.31 7.16 -5.99
N LEU A 20 -21.04 6.62 -5.01
CA LEU A 20 -20.60 5.45 -4.27
C LEU A 20 -20.62 4.22 -5.19
N CYS A 21 -21.65 4.04 -6.01
CA CYS A 21 -21.69 3.01 -7.04
C CYS A 21 -20.49 3.11 -7.99
N TRP A 22 -20.16 4.32 -8.46
CA TRP A 22 -19.01 4.56 -9.32
C TRP A 22 -17.70 4.20 -8.62
N ILE A 23 -17.54 4.58 -7.35
CA ILE A 23 -16.35 4.21 -6.57
C ILE A 23 -16.23 2.69 -6.46
N LEU A 24 -17.31 1.99 -6.10
CA LEU A 24 -17.34 0.53 -5.96
C LEU A 24 -16.99 -0.17 -7.29
N LEU A 25 -17.56 0.27 -8.41
CA LEU A 25 -17.37 -0.35 -9.72
C LEU A 25 -16.06 0.05 -10.42
N LYS A 26 -15.62 1.31 -10.30
CA LYS A 26 -14.46 1.83 -11.05
C LYS A 26 -13.18 1.85 -10.25
N LYS A 27 -13.24 2.30 -8.99
CA LYS A 27 -12.05 2.37 -8.13
C LYS A 27 -11.76 1.01 -7.48
N TYR A 28 -12.79 0.37 -6.93
CA TYR A 28 -12.67 -0.95 -6.31
C TYR A 28 -12.88 -2.11 -7.28
N ARG A 29 -13.18 -1.82 -8.56
CA ARG A 29 -13.30 -2.81 -9.64
C ARG A 29 -14.24 -3.97 -9.30
N LEU A 30 -15.25 -3.73 -8.48
CA LEU A 30 -16.24 -4.76 -8.20
C LEU A 30 -17.00 -5.11 -9.50
N PRO A 31 -17.24 -6.41 -9.74
CA PRO A 31 -18.17 -6.84 -10.77
C PRO A 31 -19.55 -6.22 -10.55
N ALA A 32 -20.23 -5.85 -11.64
CA ALA A 32 -21.55 -5.20 -11.55
C ALA A 32 -22.63 -6.12 -10.96
N ASP A 33 -22.42 -7.43 -11.05
CA ASP A 33 -23.22 -8.50 -10.47
C ASP A 33 -22.85 -8.80 -9.00
N HIS A 34 -21.83 -8.14 -8.44
CA HIS A 34 -21.41 -8.37 -7.07
C HIS A 34 -22.41 -7.77 -6.07
N GLU A 35 -22.80 -8.55 -5.04
CA GLU A 35 -23.78 -8.15 -4.01
C GLU A 35 -23.45 -6.76 -3.41
N TYR A 36 -22.18 -6.56 -3.06
CA TYR A 36 -21.65 -5.31 -2.50
C TYR A 36 -21.89 -4.06 -3.38
N ALA A 37 -21.96 -4.20 -4.70
CA ALA A 37 -22.15 -3.07 -5.62
C ALA A 37 -23.58 -2.49 -5.57
N SER A 38 -24.56 -3.27 -5.08
CA SER A 38 -25.97 -2.87 -4.97
C SER A 38 -26.44 -2.64 -3.54
N LYS A 39 -25.59 -2.90 -2.54
CA LYS A 39 -25.93 -2.83 -1.13
C LYS A 39 -25.93 -1.38 -0.64
N LEU A 40 -26.97 -0.98 0.10
CA LEU A 40 -27.11 0.39 0.64
C LEU A 40 -26.04 0.74 1.68
N GLY A 41 -25.41 -0.26 2.28
CA GLY A 41 -24.31 -0.09 3.22
C GLY A 41 -23.54 -1.39 3.39
N LEU A 42 -22.22 -1.27 3.51
CA LEU A 42 -21.31 -2.38 3.75
C LEU A 42 -20.97 -2.45 5.24
N GLN A 43 -20.94 -3.66 5.77
CA GLN A 43 -20.39 -3.94 7.10
C GLN A 43 -18.87 -3.83 7.06
N GLU A 44 -18.25 -3.59 8.21
CA GLU A 44 -16.79 -3.49 8.34
C GLU A 44 -16.06 -4.70 7.75
N ARG A 45 -16.54 -5.92 8.04
CA ARG A 45 -16.01 -7.17 7.45
C ARG A 45 -16.08 -7.19 5.92
N GLU A 46 -17.17 -6.68 5.34
CA GLU A 46 -17.33 -6.64 3.88
C GLU A 46 -16.38 -5.61 3.25
N ILE A 47 -16.12 -4.50 3.95
CA ILE A 47 -15.16 -3.48 3.54
C ILE A 47 -13.73 -4.06 3.59
N GLU A 48 -13.39 -4.78 4.65
CA GLU A 48 -12.10 -5.46 4.81
C GLU A 48 -11.87 -6.50 3.70
N ASP A 49 -12.87 -7.36 3.44
CA ASP A 49 -12.82 -8.35 2.37
C ASP A 49 -12.56 -7.71 1.00
N MET A 50 -13.24 -6.59 0.70
CA MET A 50 -13.03 -5.85 -0.54
C MET A 50 -11.62 -5.27 -0.66
N LEU A 51 -11.11 -4.68 0.42
CA LEU A 51 -9.76 -4.10 0.45
C LEU A 51 -8.69 -5.18 0.27
N GLN A 52 -8.90 -6.35 0.85
CA GLN A 52 -7.98 -7.47 0.72
C GLN A 52 -7.92 -8.03 -0.72
N ARG A 53 -9.07 -8.13 -1.40
CA ARG A 53 -9.12 -8.58 -2.82
C ARG A 53 -8.34 -7.66 -3.75
N LEU A 54 -8.45 -6.34 -3.60
CA LEU A 54 -7.66 -5.39 -4.38
C LEU A 54 -6.16 -5.57 -4.19
N HIS A 55 -5.73 -5.85 -2.96
CA HIS A 55 -4.33 -6.11 -2.65
C HIS A 55 -3.85 -7.43 -3.29
N GLN A 56 -4.69 -8.46 -3.31
CA GLN A 56 -4.40 -9.73 -3.99
C GLN A 56 -4.27 -9.54 -5.50
N GLU A 57 -5.14 -8.77 -6.15
CA GLU A 57 -5.02 -8.45 -7.58
C GLU A 57 -3.76 -7.64 -7.89
N GLN A 58 -3.38 -6.69 -7.02
CA GLN A 58 -2.13 -5.93 -7.18
C GLN A 58 -0.90 -6.80 -6.97
N THR A 59 -0.90 -7.68 -5.96
CA THR A 59 0.23 -8.60 -5.71
C THR A 59 0.34 -9.68 -6.79
N GLN A 60 -0.77 -10.17 -7.35
CA GLN A 60 -0.74 -11.10 -8.49
C GLN A 60 -0.21 -10.43 -9.77
N LYS A 61 -0.57 -9.17 -10.02
CA LYS A 61 0.04 -8.39 -11.10
C LYS A 61 1.52 -8.10 -10.84
N ALA A 62 1.91 -7.78 -9.60
CA ALA A 62 3.30 -7.59 -9.20
C ALA A 62 4.14 -8.89 -9.27
N LYS A 63 3.52 -10.07 -9.16
CA LYS A 63 4.18 -11.37 -9.41
C LYS A 63 4.41 -11.66 -10.90
N GLN A 64 3.70 -10.98 -11.81
CA GLN A 64 3.84 -11.15 -13.27
C GLN A 64 4.64 -10.02 -13.95
N THR A 65 4.97 -8.97 -13.22
CA THR A 65 5.88 -7.90 -13.67
C THR A 65 7.03 -7.81 -12.67
N PRO A 66 8.30 -8.00 -13.05
CA PRO A 66 9.38 -7.48 -12.22
C PRO A 66 9.08 -6.00 -12.04
N PHE A 67 8.85 -5.55 -10.80
CA PHE A 67 8.58 -4.15 -10.49
C PHE A 67 9.86 -3.35 -10.72
N SER A 68 10.11 -3.07 -11.99
CA SER A 68 11.15 -2.21 -12.51
C SER A 68 10.47 -0.94 -13.03
N GLN A 69 10.20 0.00 -12.14
CA GLN A 69 10.02 1.41 -12.52
C GLN A 69 10.77 2.26 -11.49
N THR A 70 12.07 2.42 -11.73
CA THR A 70 12.70 3.58 -12.41
C THR A 70 12.68 4.83 -11.55
N LEU A 71 13.78 5.08 -10.83
CA LEU A 71 14.41 6.40 -10.77
C LEU A 71 15.93 6.20 -10.59
N HIS A 72 16.67 6.80 -11.53
CA HIS A 72 18.11 6.97 -11.65
C HIS A 72 18.98 5.72 -11.83
N GLN A 73 19.28 5.52 -13.11
CA GLN A 73 20.38 4.75 -13.64
C GLN A 73 21.69 5.48 -13.28
N GLU A 74 22.23 5.20 -12.09
CA GLU A 74 23.63 5.44 -11.79
C GLU A 74 24.28 4.09 -11.46
N ASN A 75 25.47 3.93 -12.00
CA ASN A 75 26.14 2.68 -12.29
C ASN A 75 26.81 2.05 -11.05
N ASP A 76 26.01 1.59 -10.09
CA ASP A 76 26.51 1.01 -8.84
C ASP A 76 25.92 -0.36 -8.52
N ARG A 77 26.73 -1.20 -7.88
CA ARG A 77 26.42 -2.57 -7.42
C ARG A 77 25.16 -2.59 -6.56
N CYS A 78 23.99 -2.67 -7.18
CA CYS A 78 22.75 -2.97 -6.47
C CYS A 78 22.79 -4.43 -6.02
N ILE A 79 22.63 -4.66 -4.72
CA ILE A 79 22.49 -5.99 -4.15
C ILE A 79 21.03 -6.44 -4.14
N HIS A 80 20.82 -7.76 -4.10
CA HIS A 80 19.48 -8.34 -4.05
C HIS A 80 18.82 -8.16 -2.68
N GLN A 81 17.50 -8.02 -2.72
CA GLN A 81 16.64 -8.08 -1.54
C GLN A 81 16.76 -9.45 -0.87
N LYS A 82 16.88 -9.47 0.46
CA LYS A 82 16.82 -10.72 1.23
C LYS A 82 15.40 -11.29 1.19
N GLU A 83 15.31 -12.61 1.15
CA GLU A 83 14.03 -13.32 1.33
C GLU A 83 13.39 -12.91 2.66
N ILE A 84 12.05 -12.87 2.68
CA ILE A 84 11.27 -12.47 3.86
C ILE A 84 10.59 -13.71 4.40
N ASP A 85 10.91 -14.10 5.63
CA ASP A 85 10.24 -15.16 6.37
C ASP A 85 8.98 -14.64 7.10
N GLU A 86 8.07 -15.53 7.46
CA GLU A 86 6.88 -15.20 8.26
C GLU A 86 7.21 -14.59 9.63
N ASN A 87 8.38 -14.94 10.17
CA ASN A 87 8.85 -14.46 11.47
C ASN A 87 9.76 -13.21 11.36
N ASP A 88 10.03 -12.71 10.16
CA ASP A 88 10.89 -11.56 10.01
C ASP A 88 10.22 -10.28 10.54
N VAL A 89 11.01 -9.51 11.28
CA VAL A 89 10.56 -8.27 11.92
C VAL A 89 11.26 -7.06 11.31
N CYS A 90 10.52 -5.97 11.17
CA CYS A 90 11.08 -4.70 10.72
C CYS A 90 12.04 -4.16 11.79
N PRO A 91 13.33 -3.92 11.49
CA PRO A 91 14.32 -3.56 12.51
C PRO A 91 14.10 -2.16 13.12
N ILE A 92 13.26 -1.33 12.51
CA ILE A 92 12.93 0.02 13.00
C ILE A 92 11.78 -0.03 14.03
N CYS A 93 10.67 -0.70 13.71
CA CYS A 93 9.47 -0.72 14.57
C CYS A 93 9.28 -2.02 15.35
N GLN A 94 10.10 -3.04 15.09
CA GLN A 94 10.03 -4.36 15.72
C GLN A 94 8.68 -5.08 15.55
N GLU A 95 7.97 -4.76 14.47
CA GLU A 95 6.74 -5.46 14.09
C GLU A 95 7.02 -6.45 12.96
N GLU A 96 6.30 -7.57 12.95
CA GLU A 96 6.32 -8.57 11.86
C GLU A 96 6.09 -7.88 10.51
N LEU A 97 6.99 -8.16 9.55
CA LEU A 97 6.97 -7.55 8.22
C LEU A 97 5.72 -7.90 7.43
N LEU A 98 5.22 -9.13 7.57
CA LEU A 98 4.10 -9.64 6.76
C LEU A 98 2.72 -9.48 7.43
N LYS A 99 2.66 -9.31 8.76
CA LYS A 99 1.40 -9.38 9.54
C LYS A 99 0.38 -8.31 9.19
N LYS A 100 0.85 -7.08 8.97
CA LYS A 100 -0.03 -5.91 8.71
C LYS A 100 -0.19 -5.60 7.23
N MET A 101 0.33 -6.46 6.34
CA MET A 101 0.34 -6.24 4.89
C MET A 101 0.86 -4.84 4.52
N LEU A 102 1.78 -4.31 5.33
CA LEU A 102 2.37 -3.00 5.09
C LEU A 102 3.37 -3.12 3.94
N PRO A 103 3.50 -2.11 3.08
CA PRO A 103 4.45 -2.18 1.99
C PRO A 103 5.89 -2.19 2.54
N ILE A 104 6.71 -3.06 1.99
CA ILE A 104 8.10 -3.32 2.39
C ILE A 104 9.04 -2.75 1.32
N THR A 105 10.15 -2.18 1.76
CA THR A 105 11.30 -1.79 0.95
C THR A 105 12.56 -2.44 1.50
N TYR A 106 13.69 -2.31 0.80
CA TYR A 106 14.97 -2.87 1.23
C TYR A 106 16.15 -1.97 0.87
N CYS A 107 17.26 -2.17 1.57
CA CYS A 107 18.52 -1.51 1.26
C CYS A 107 19.15 -2.09 -0.02
N ARG A 108 19.19 -1.31 -1.10
CA ARG A 108 19.73 -1.73 -2.40
C ARG A 108 21.25 -1.65 -2.50
N TYR A 109 21.89 -0.87 -1.64
CA TYR A 109 23.30 -0.50 -1.81
C TYR A 109 24.28 -1.36 -0.99
N SER A 110 23.83 -2.03 0.08
CA SER A 110 24.78 -2.74 0.97
C SER A 110 24.19 -3.92 1.75
N CYS A 111 23.15 -3.74 2.59
CA CYS A 111 22.74 -4.80 3.52
C CYS A 111 21.57 -5.69 3.09
N GLY A 112 20.73 -5.26 2.14
CA GLY A 112 19.64 -6.07 1.57
C GLY A 112 18.46 -6.31 2.53
N ASN A 113 18.53 -5.76 3.74
CA ASN A 113 17.54 -5.95 4.79
C ASN A 113 16.22 -5.26 4.44
N ASN A 114 15.14 -5.92 4.85
CA ASN A 114 13.77 -5.50 4.64
C ASN A 114 13.27 -4.57 5.75
N VAL A 115 12.54 -3.53 5.37
CA VAL A 115 12.02 -2.50 6.27
C VAL A 115 10.66 -2.04 5.75
N HIS A 116 9.70 -1.75 6.62
CA HIS A 116 8.46 -1.09 6.20
C HIS A 116 8.75 0.27 5.52
N ILE A 117 8.06 0.57 4.42
CA ILE A 117 8.19 1.88 3.73
C ILE A 117 7.89 3.03 4.70
N LYS A 118 6.87 2.89 5.55
CA LYS A 118 6.53 3.90 6.57
C LYS A 118 7.71 4.19 7.51
N CYS A 119 8.39 3.15 7.97
CA CYS A 119 9.53 3.29 8.87
C CYS A 119 10.73 3.95 8.16
N MET A 120 10.98 3.57 6.90
CA MET A 120 12.05 4.19 6.10
C MET A 120 11.75 5.66 5.79
N LYS A 121 10.48 6.04 5.61
CA LYS A 121 10.08 7.43 5.42
C LYS A 121 10.35 8.29 6.65
N ILE A 122 9.95 7.81 7.83
CA ILE A 122 10.24 8.50 9.11
C ILE A 122 11.75 8.70 9.28
N TRP A 123 12.54 7.69 8.91
CA TRP A 123 14.00 7.78 8.94
C TRP A 123 14.53 8.85 7.97
N ALA A 124 14.04 8.86 6.73
CA ALA A 124 14.44 9.85 5.73
C ALA A 124 14.14 11.28 6.20
N ASP A 125 12.94 11.51 6.73
CA ASP A 125 12.50 12.81 7.25
C ASP A 125 13.44 13.29 8.39
N TYR A 126 13.84 12.39 9.30
CA TYR A 126 14.78 12.71 10.39
C TYR A 126 16.22 12.96 9.94
N GLN A 127 16.65 12.34 8.84
CA GLN A 127 17.98 12.55 8.27
C GLN A 127 18.06 13.88 7.52
N ASP A 128 17.00 14.24 6.79
CA ASP A 128 16.87 15.53 6.09
C ASP A 128 17.04 16.72 7.06
N GLU A 129 16.41 16.62 8.24
CA GLU A 129 16.54 17.61 9.32
C GLU A 129 17.97 17.77 9.88
N GLN A 130 18.84 16.78 9.73
CA GLN A 130 20.18 16.77 10.34
C GLN A 130 21.34 16.99 9.38
N GLU A 131 21.31 16.37 8.20
CA GLU A 131 22.46 16.34 7.29
C GLU A 131 22.26 17.13 6.00
N ASN A 132 21.03 17.58 5.68
CA ASN A 132 20.68 18.27 4.42
C ASN A 132 21.28 17.54 3.19
N ASP A 133 21.32 16.22 3.27
CA ASP A 133 21.89 15.33 2.26
C ASP A 133 20.75 14.85 1.36
N SER A 134 20.94 14.98 0.05
CA SER A 134 19.97 14.55 -0.95
C SER A 134 19.74 13.03 -0.98
N VAL A 135 20.64 12.24 -0.37
CA VAL A 135 20.57 10.78 -0.38
C VAL A 135 20.27 10.22 1.01
N VAL A 136 19.18 9.45 1.08
CA VAL A 136 18.80 8.75 2.32
C VAL A 136 19.76 7.58 2.56
N LYS A 137 20.46 7.63 3.70
CA LYS A 137 21.39 6.59 4.15
C LYS A 137 20.61 5.47 4.82
N CYS A 138 21.10 4.24 4.72
CA CYS A 138 20.44 3.12 5.35
C CYS A 138 20.70 3.12 6.86
N PRO A 139 19.68 3.05 7.73
CA PRO A 139 19.89 3.07 9.18
C PRO A 139 20.70 1.85 9.69
N LEU A 140 20.73 0.76 8.92
CA LEU A 140 21.32 -0.52 9.33
C LEU A 140 22.78 -0.67 8.95
N CYS A 141 23.20 -0.06 7.83
CA CYS A 141 24.56 -0.21 7.30
C CYS A 141 25.25 1.11 6.99
N ARG A 142 24.57 2.25 7.21
CA ARG A 142 24.99 3.63 6.99
C ARG A 142 25.60 3.85 5.61
#